data_AF-A0A0M0LSY7-F1
#
_entry.id   AF-A0A0M0LSY7-F1
#
_cell.length_a   1.000
_cell.length_b   1.000
_cell.length_c   1.000
_cell.angle_alpha   90.00
_cell.angle_beta   90.00
_cell.angle_gamma   90.00
#
_symmetry.space_group_name_H-M   'P 1'
#
loop_
_entity.id
_entity.type
_entity.pdbx_description
1 polymer ?
#
loop_
_entity_poly.entity_id
_entity_poly.type
_entity_poly.pdbx_seq_one_letter_code
_entity_poly.pdbx_strand_id
1 'polypeptide(L)'
;MPTTTQIEGITAKTYGGSNPTDSSGSLQYVRVWHGGAVVGANNEINGITFGGVGSGTIVDHCEVAYNVDDGFEFFGGTVNVKYLSVLFMGDDGFDTDQGYIGKGQFLFVIEGLTGDHSMEIDSGVGSNQDVTPRSHPAFYSFTLIGGGIGSGARTGELIHVNDGTGGKFGNGILAYPHLNGLLFEDCGSTLSYTQTLPAGSVSISNPGYFYFSANNIIDTLTTASQFALHTGTTTACTPADSWTAVLGAPGFVAVATTDLAEGSATFNPLPSSTGAACTGTKDAPPNGDAFFTSVSCKGAFGSTTDNWLAGYSWLACSGKMAGRTCTGIAASPFATLLSNVTLLSNTYASNTVLGASISYILASQVFVSASLTIPAGTTIFALPVPTGVAAPALVVVKGGALVATGSATMPITFTSVLAESALVSSATAS
;
A
#
# COMPACT_ATOMS: atom_id res chain seq x y z
N MET A 1 -4.60 20.87 0.17
CA MET A 1 -5.65 19.98 -0.35
C MET A 1 -7.01 20.68 -0.25
N PRO A 2 -7.88 20.61 -1.28
CA PRO A 2 -9.26 21.09 -1.17
C PRO A 2 -9.96 20.37 -0.01
N THR A 3 -10.83 21.08 0.72
CA THR A 3 -11.52 20.57 1.93
C THR A 3 -12.97 20.17 1.68
N THR A 4 -13.39 20.23 0.42
CA THR A 4 -14.76 20.02 -0.06
C THR A 4 -14.93 18.70 -0.81
N THR A 5 -13.84 18.01 -1.15
CA THR A 5 -13.88 16.70 -1.81
C THR A 5 -14.38 15.65 -0.84
N GLN A 6 -15.35 14.82 -1.28
CA GLN A 6 -15.84 13.70 -0.50
C GLN A 6 -14.85 12.55 -0.61
N ILE A 7 -14.64 11.84 0.50
CA ILE A 7 -13.93 10.57 0.45
C ILE A 7 -14.91 9.51 -0.08
N GLU A 8 -14.45 8.66 -0.97
CA GLU A 8 -15.22 7.51 -1.42
C GLU A 8 -15.55 6.55 -0.28
N GLY A 9 -16.58 5.73 -0.48
CA GLY A 9 -17.03 4.73 0.47
C GLY A 9 -17.75 5.26 1.71
N ILE A 10 -17.49 6.52 2.08
CA ILE A 10 -17.94 7.10 3.35
C ILE A 10 -19.01 8.17 3.11
N THR A 11 -20.13 8.01 3.81
CA THR A 11 -21.30 8.88 3.58
C THR A 11 -21.02 10.32 4.02
N ALA A 12 -20.98 11.24 3.04
CA ALA A 12 -20.96 12.69 3.22
C ALA A 12 -19.82 13.21 4.13
N LYS A 13 -18.63 12.61 4.06
CA LYS A 13 -17.43 13.09 4.76
C LYS A 13 -16.43 13.64 3.76
N THR A 14 -15.89 14.82 4.08
CA THR A 14 -14.83 15.44 3.28
C THR A 14 -13.49 15.36 3.97
N TYR A 15 -12.43 15.20 3.19
CA TYR A 15 -11.05 15.09 3.66
C TYR A 15 -10.24 16.35 3.34
N GLY A 16 -8.92 16.30 3.57
CA GLY A 16 -8.01 17.40 3.29
C GLY A 16 -7.86 18.42 4.41
N GLY A 17 -7.05 19.44 4.16
CA GLY A 17 -6.66 20.45 5.14
C GLY A 17 -5.56 21.36 4.58
N SER A 18 -5.20 22.37 5.37
CA SER A 18 -4.15 23.34 5.03
C SER A 18 -2.83 23.12 5.78
N ASN A 19 -2.81 22.27 6.81
CA ASN A 19 -1.62 22.00 7.61
C ASN A 19 -0.91 20.71 7.14
N PRO A 20 0.20 20.78 6.40
CA PRO A 20 0.93 19.58 5.95
C PRO A 20 1.64 18.84 7.09
N THR A 21 1.75 19.42 8.28
CA THR A 21 2.37 18.75 9.44
C THR A 21 1.33 18.34 10.49
N ASP A 22 0.04 18.34 10.12
CA ASP A 22 -1.02 17.84 10.98
C ASP A 22 -0.81 16.37 11.36
N SER A 23 -1.39 15.97 12.49
CA SER A 23 -1.34 14.59 12.98
C SER A 23 -2.74 14.06 13.24
N SER A 24 -3.10 13.00 12.53
CA SER A 24 -4.30 12.19 12.78
C SER A 24 -4.01 11.03 13.75
N GLY A 25 -2.85 11.06 14.42
CA GLY A 25 -2.46 10.09 15.44
C GLY A 25 -1.34 9.14 14.99
N SER A 26 -1.47 7.86 15.35
CA SER A 26 -0.45 6.84 15.12
C SER A 26 -1.08 5.47 14.81
N LEU A 27 -0.63 4.87 13.72
CA LEU A 27 -0.89 3.48 13.35
C LEU A 27 0.45 2.74 13.36
N GLN A 28 0.64 1.85 14.33
CA GLN A 28 1.84 1.02 14.43
C GLN A 28 1.44 -0.44 14.66
N TYR A 29 1.96 -1.38 13.85
CA TYR A 29 1.56 -2.80 13.93
C TYR A 29 0.04 -2.99 13.83
N VAL A 30 -0.59 -2.24 12.94
CA VAL A 30 -2.02 -2.31 12.60
C VAL A 30 -2.19 -3.18 11.36
N ARG A 31 -3.16 -4.09 11.40
CA ARG A 31 -3.47 -4.97 10.29
C ARG A 31 -4.93 -4.86 9.91
N VAL A 32 -5.22 -4.84 8.61
CA VAL A 32 -6.58 -4.92 8.06
C VAL A 32 -6.64 -6.14 7.15
N TRP A 33 -7.37 -7.17 7.55
CA TRP A 33 -7.47 -8.42 6.81
C TRP A 33 -8.90 -8.71 6.40
N HIS A 34 -9.13 -9.06 5.14
CA HIS A 34 -10.48 -9.28 4.60
C HIS A 34 -11.36 -8.04 4.74
N GLY A 35 -10.75 -6.88 4.45
CA GLY A 35 -11.41 -5.59 4.45
C GLY A 35 -12.04 -5.27 3.10
N GLY A 36 -12.44 -4.01 2.99
CA GLY A 36 -12.87 -3.40 1.75
C GLY A 36 -14.28 -3.77 1.31
N ALA A 37 -14.85 -2.92 0.45
CA ALA A 37 -16.19 -3.13 -0.08
C ALA A 37 -16.48 -2.24 -1.30
N VAL A 38 -17.03 -2.84 -2.36
CA VAL A 38 -17.63 -2.10 -3.47
C VAL A 38 -19.03 -1.63 -3.07
N VAL A 39 -19.19 -0.33 -2.80
CA VAL A 39 -20.47 0.26 -2.34
C VAL A 39 -21.20 1.06 -3.42
N GLY A 40 -20.59 1.23 -4.59
CA GLY A 40 -21.16 1.85 -5.79
C GLY A 40 -20.26 1.61 -7.01
N ALA A 41 -20.53 2.29 -8.13
CA ALA A 41 -19.60 2.31 -9.26
C ALA A 41 -18.58 3.44 -9.02
N ASN A 42 -17.29 3.11 -9.02
CA ASN A 42 -16.19 4.03 -8.69
C ASN A 42 -16.45 4.70 -7.32
N ASN A 43 -16.92 3.88 -6.38
CA ASN A 43 -17.15 4.28 -5.01
C ASN A 43 -16.98 3.06 -4.10
N GLU A 44 -15.78 2.91 -3.58
CA GLU A 44 -15.35 1.74 -2.84
C GLU A 44 -14.81 2.11 -1.44
N ILE A 45 -14.48 1.08 -0.65
CA ILE A 45 -13.81 1.20 0.64
C ILE A 45 -12.56 0.36 0.53
N ASN A 46 -11.42 0.97 0.85
CA ASN A 46 -10.10 0.34 0.78
C ASN A 46 -9.67 -0.25 2.13
N GLY A 47 -8.50 -0.89 2.15
CA GLY A 47 -7.92 -1.43 3.37
C GLY A 47 -7.61 -0.33 4.38
N ILE A 48 -6.72 0.60 4.00
CA ILE A 48 -6.42 1.82 4.76
C ILE A 48 -6.29 3.01 3.80
N THR A 49 -7.28 3.90 3.84
CA THR A 49 -7.27 5.15 3.07
C THR A 49 -6.73 6.33 3.88
N PHE A 50 -5.88 7.16 3.25
CA PHE A 50 -5.35 8.41 3.79
C PHE A 50 -5.87 9.63 3.03
N GLY A 51 -7.00 10.19 3.47
CA GLY A 51 -7.55 11.43 2.91
C GLY A 51 -6.83 12.69 3.40
N GLY A 52 -5.79 13.14 2.68
CA GLY A 52 -5.12 14.42 2.94
C GLY A 52 -4.40 14.49 4.29
N VAL A 53 -3.93 13.35 4.79
CA VAL A 53 -3.31 13.20 6.11
C VAL A 53 -1.93 13.85 6.16
N GLY A 54 -1.63 14.54 7.26
CA GLY A 54 -0.39 15.28 7.45
C GLY A 54 0.81 14.41 7.87
N SER A 55 2.01 14.92 7.60
CA SER A 55 3.30 14.29 7.95
C SER A 55 3.57 14.14 9.45
N GLY A 56 2.74 14.74 10.32
CA GLY A 56 2.79 14.53 11.77
C GLY A 56 2.13 13.22 12.22
N THR A 57 1.43 12.52 11.31
CA THR A 57 0.85 11.19 11.57
C THR A 57 1.92 10.12 11.44
N ILE A 58 1.97 9.20 12.40
CA ILE A 58 2.93 8.07 12.39
C ILE A 58 2.25 6.86 11.77
N VAL A 59 2.80 6.31 10.70
CA VAL A 59 2.34 5.05 10.09
C VAL A 59 3.55 4.15 9.87
N ASP A 60 3.63 3.07 10.63
CA ASP A 60 4.83 2.22 10.69
C ASP A 60 4.46 0.75 10.99
N HIS A 61 4.96 -0.20 10.20
CA HIS A 61 4.60 -1.63 10.33
C HIS A 61 3.09 -1.87 10.21
N CYS A 62 2.45 -1.45 9.12
CA CYS A 62 1.04 -1.77 8.86
C CYS A 62 0.90 -2.80 7.74
N GLU A 63 -0.15 -3.62 7.81
CA GLU A 63 -0.42 -4.63 6.79
C GLU A 63 -1.88 -4.58 6.34
N VAL A 64 -2.10 -4.73 5.04
CA VAL A 64 -3.40 -5.08 4.48
C VAL A 64 -3.30 -6.43 3.77
N ALA A 65 -4.30 -7.30 3.96
CA ALA A 65 -4.35 -8.58 3.27
C ALA A 65 -5.78 -8.96 2.86
N TYR A 66 -5.95 -9.55 1.67
CA TYR A 66 -7.27 -9.98 1.17
C TYR A 66 -8.30 -8.87 1.16
N ASN A 67 -7.88 -7.63 0.90
CA ASN A 67 -8.82 -6.54 0.72
C ASN A 67 -9.56 -6.73 -0.60
N VAL A 68 -10.86 -6.41 -0.64
CA VAL A 68 -11.65 -6.48 -1.89
C VAL A 68 -11.13 -5.52 -2.94
N ASP A 69 -10.53 -4.43 -2.50
CA ASP A 69 -10.08 -3.29 -3.30
C ASP A 69 -8.64 -2.94 -2.90
N ASP A 70 -8.25 -1.66 -2.88
CA ASP A 70 -6.86 -1.29 -2.61
C ASP A 70 -6.34 -1.66 -1.22
N GLY A 71 -5.05 -1.99 -1.15
CA GLY A 71 -4.33 -2.17 0.10
C GLY A 71 -4.25 -0.86 0.88
N PHE A 72 -3.44 0.06 0.38
CA PHE A 72 -3.29 1.41 0.93
C PHE A 72 -3.51 2.43 -0.17
N GLU A 73 -4.33 3.43 0.13
CA GLU A 73 -4.71 4.44 -0.85
C GLU A 73 -4.50 5.83 -0.27
N PHE A 74 -3.92 6.72 -1.07
CA PHE A 74 -3.51 8.05 -0.63
C PHE A 74 -4.14 9.15 -1.47
N PHE A 75 -5.28 9.68 -1.01
CA PHE A 75 -5.86 10.88 -1.59
C PHE A 75 -5.21 12.16 -1.05
N GLY A 76 -4.11 12.57 -1.68
CA GLY A 76 -3.38 13.77 -1.30
C GLY A 76 -2.73 13.71 0.07
N GLY A 77 -2.16 14.84 0.50
CA GLY A 77 -1.52 14.96 1.81
C GLY A 77 -0.03 14.64 1.77
N THR A 78 0.54 14.41 2.95
CA THR A 78 2.00 14.40 3.19
C THR A 78 2.41 13.34 4.21
N VAL A 79 1.48 12.46 4.62
CA VAL A 79 1.77 11.37 5.54
C VAL A 79 2.93 10.54 5.02
N ASN A 80 3.89 10.25 5.90
CA ASN A 80 5.01 9.40 5.57
C ASN A 80 4.78 8.03 6.18
N VAL A 81 5.20 6.98 5.49
CA VAL A 81 4.92 5.59 5.86
C VAL A 81 6.19 4.74 5.83
N LYS A 82 6.35 3.82 6.78
CA LYS A 82 7.42 2.82 6.77
C LYS A 82 6.91 1.41 7.04
N TYR A 83 7.57 0.41 6.43
CA TYR A 83 7.27 -1.00 6.66
C TYR A 83 5.80 -1.32 6.39
N LEU A 84 5.33 -1.06 5.17
CA LEU A 84 3.96 -1.35 4.77
C LEU A 84 3.92 -2.60 3.90
N SER A 85 3.00 -3.52 4.20
CA SER A 85 2.80 -4.73 3.42
C SER A 85 1.37 -4.86 2.90
N VAL A 86 1.23 -5.25 1.64
CA VAL A 86 -0.05 -5.60 1.03
C VAL A 86 0.02 -6.99 0.45
N LEU A 87 -0.97 -7.82 0.76
CA LEU A 87 -1.00 -9.22 0.37
C LEU A 87 -2.35 -9.58 -0.27
N PHE A 88 -2.33 -10.04 -1.51
CA PHE A 88 -3.47 -10.67 -2.18
C PHE A 88 -4.73 -9.77 -2.20
N MET A 89 -4.56 -8.48 -2.50
CA MET A 89 -5.69 -7.55 -2.64
C MET A 89 -6.44 -7.79 -3.96
N GLY A 90 -7.64 -7.21 -4.07
CA GLY A 90 -8.50 -7.36 -5.24
C GLY A 90 -8.25 -6.34 -6.35
N ASP A 91 -7.71 -5.16 -6.01
CA ASP A 91 -7.35 -4.11 -6.98
C ASP A 91 -5.88 -3.72 -6.80
N ASP A 92 -5.54 -2.54 -6.27
CA ASP A 92 -4.17 -2.05 -6.21
C ASP A 92 -3.46 -2.17 -4.85
N GLY A 93 -2.16 -2.42 -4.88
CA GLY A 93 -1.38 -2.58 -3.66
C GLY A 93 -1.24 -1.25 -2.92
N PHE A 94 -0.62 -0.30 -3.61
CA PHE A 94 -0.55 1.10 -3.19
C PHE A 94 -1.10 1.99 -4.29
N ASP A 95 -2.19 2.68 -4.02
CA ASP A 95 -2.74 3.72 -4.89
C ASP A 95 -2.33 5.11 -4.36
N THR A 96 -1.85 6.00 -5.22
CA THR A 96 -1.58 7.39 -4.81
C THR A 96 -2.15 8.43 -5.75
N ASP A 97 -3.03 9.26 -5.19
CA ASP A 97 -3.87 10.12 -5.98
C ASP A 97 -3.99 11.55 -5.39
N GLN A 98 -4.68 12.43 -6.11
CA GLN A 98 -5.13 13.75 -5.66
C GLN A 98 -4.01 14.63 -5.08
N GLY A 99 -2.79 14.57 -5.60
CA GLY A 99 -1.71 15.44 -5.14
C GLY A 99 -0.96 14.92 -3.91
N TYR A 100 -0.89 13.61 -3.70
CA TYR A 100 -0.13 13.03 -2.59
C TYR A 100 1.36 13.25 -2.78
N ILE A 101 2.03 13.84 -1.78
CA ILE A 101 3.47 14.18 -1.84
C ILE A 101 4.24 13.64 -0.63
N GLY A 102 3.73 12.58 0.00
CA GLY A 102 4.38 11.92 1.12
C GLY A 102 5.53 11.00 0.70
N LYS A 103 6.13 10.35 1.69
CA LYS A 103 7.30 9.47 1.53
C LYS A 103 7.01 8.07 2.05
N GLY A 104 7.55 7.06 1.37
CA GLY A 104 7.43 5.66 1.74
C GLY A 104 8.79 4.96 1.73
N GLN A 105 9.09 4.18 2.76
CA GLN A 105 10.27 3.30 2.76
C GLN A 105 9.96 1.90 3.30
N PHE A 106 10.50 0.86 2.66
CA PHE A 106 10.23 -0.54 3.00
C PHE A 106 8.77 -0.93 2.72
N LEU A 107 8.40 -0.85 1.44
CA LEU A 107 7.04 -1.17 0.96
C LEU A 107 7.04 -2.52 0.26
N PHE A 108 6.15 -3.41 0.65
CA PHE A 108 6.09 -4.79 0.15
C PHE A 108 4.71 -5.10 -0.40
N VAL A 109 4.64 -5.68 -1.60
CA VAL A 109 3.39 -6.18 -2.19
C VAL A 109 3.59 -7.60 -2.71
N ILE A 110 2.64 -8.46 -2.40
CA ILE A 110 2.33 -9.64 -3.22
C ILE A 110 0.91 -9.48 -3.76
N GLU A 111 0.78 -9.27 -5.06
CA GLU A 111 -0.50 -8.88 -5.70
C GLU A 111 -1.53 -10.01 -5.68
N GLY A 112 -1.06 -11.26 -5.70
CA GLY A 112 -1.91 -12.43 -5.84
C GLY A 112 -2.29 -12.70 -7.29
N LEU A 113 -3.29 -13.55 -7.51
CA LEU A 113 -3.73 -13.93 -8.87
C LEU A 113 -4.78 -12.99 -9.45
N THR A 114 -5.48 -12.23 -8.60
CA THR A 114 -6.68 -11.46 -8.97
C THR A 114 -6.54 -9.95 -8.80
N GLY A 115 -5.46 -9.46 -8.18
CA GLY A 115 -5.19 -8.02 -8.10
C GLY A 115 -4.90 -7.42 -9.48
N ASP A 116 -4.97 -6.09 -9.57
CA ASP A 116 -4.75 -5.36 -10.82
C ASP A 116 -3.29 -4.91 -10.93
N HIS A 117 -2.81 -4.08 -9.99
CA HIS A 117 -1.42 -3.66 -9.93
C HIS A 117 -0.85 -3.67 -8.52
N SER A 118 0.47 -3.81 -8.42
CA SER A 118 1.14 -3.66 -7.13
C SER A 118 1.24 -2.19 -6.70
N MET A 119 1.25 -1.26 -7.65
CA MET A 119 1.11 0.17 -7.41
C MET A 119 0.37 0.85 -8.57
N GLU A 120 -0.71 1.57 -8.29
CA GLU A 120 -1.23 2.61 -9.18
C GLU A 120 -0.74 3.97 -8.66
N ILE A 121 -0.06 4.72 -9.51
CA ILE A 121 0.47 6.03 -9.18
C ILE A 121 -0.15 7.00 -10.17
N ASP A 122 -1.06 7.83 -9.70
CA ASP A 122 -1.83 8.74 -10.53
C ASP A 122 -1.85 10.15 -9.91
N SER A 123 -2.70 11.04 -10.40
CA SER A 123 -2.92 12.34 -9.78
C SER A 123 -4.39 12.75 -9.74
N GLY A 124 -5.27 12.02 -10.43
CA GLY A 124 -6.73 12.10 -10.31
C GLY A 124 -7.33 13.48 -10.56
N VAL A 125 -6.64 14.32 -11.33
CA VAL A 125 -7.01 15.71 -11.57
C VAL A 125 -7.70 15.92 -12.92
N GLY A 126 -8.76 15.14 -13.17
CA GLY A 126 -9.65 15.28 -14.32
C GLY A 126 -8.98 15.03 -15.67
N SER A 127 -9.63 15.38 -16.77
CA SER A 127 -9.12 15.09 -18.13
C SER A 127 -7.89 15.89 -18.57
N ASN A 128 -7.35 16.74 -17.70
CA ASN A 128 -6.17 17.55 -17.98
C ASN A 128 -4.98 17.01 -17.18
N GLN A 129 -4.16 16.23 -17.88
CA GLN A 129 -2.95 15.62 -17.34
C GLN A 129 -1.84 16.62 -17.02
N ASP A 130 -2.09 17.92 -17.10
CA ASP A 130 -1.22 18.99 -16.63
C ASP A 130 -1.72 19.79 -15.42
N VAL A 131 -2.79 19.32 -14.75
CA VAL A 131 -3.32 20.01 -13.57
C VAL A 131 -2.37 19.88 -12.37
N THR A 132 -2.33 20.95 -11.58
CA THR A 132 -1.58 21.02 -10.32
C THR A 132 -2.54 21.24 -9.14
N PRO A 133 -2.22 20.75 -7.93
CA PRO A 133 -1.01 20.00 -7.58
C PRO A 133 -1.03 18.57 -8.13
N ARG A 134 0.13 18.10 -8.62
CA ARG A 134 0.34 16.71 -9.01
C ARG A 134 0.69 15.87 -7.79
N SER A 135 0.31 14.60 -7.79
CA SER A 135 0.93 13.63 -6.89
C SER A 135 2.41 13.51 -7.24
N HIS A 136 3.20 13.28 -6.21
CA HIS A 136 4.63 13.10 -6.33
C HIS A 136 5.15 12.27 -5.15
N PRO A 137 4.68 11.02 -4.98
CA PRO A 137 5.16 10.14 -3.93
C PRO A 137 6.67 9.93 -4.04
N ALA A 138 7.34 9.77 -2.91
CA ALA A 138 8.74 9.39 -2.85
C ALA A 138 8.87 8.02 -2.19
N PHE A 139 8.87 6.95 -2.99
CA PHE A 139 8.92 5.57 -2.55
C PHE A 139 10.28 4.95 -2.79
N TYR A 140 10.95 4.53 -1.72
CA TYR A 140 12.28 3.93 -1.79
C TYR A 140 12.30 2.58 -1.09
N SER A 141 13.15 1.66 -1.55
CA SER A 141 13.31 0.34 -0.92
C SER A 141 11.98 -0.40 -0.89
N PHE A 142 11.45 -0.75 -2.07
CA PHE A 142 10.17 -1.42 -2.24
C PHE A 142 10.33 -2.73 -3.02
N THR A 143 9.50 -3.73 -2.74
CA THR A 143 9.49 -5.03 -3.41
C THR A 143 8.08 -5.38 -3.81
N LEU A 144 7.85 -5.53 -5.11
CA LEU A 144 6.58 -5.87 -5.74
C LEU A 144 6.73 -7.24 -6.40
N ILE A 145 5.83 -8.16 -6.06
CA ILE A 145 5.81 -9.54 -6.57
C ILE A 145 4.40 -9.80 -7.10
N GLY A 146 4.22 -9.96 -8.40
CA GLY A 146 2.86 -9.97 -8.95
C GLY A 146 2.76 -9.63 -10.43
N GLY A 147 1.70 -8.92 -10.81
CA GLY A 147 1.20 -8.76 -12.18
C GLY A 147 -0.02 -9.67 -12.47
N GLY A 148 -0.64 -10.25 -11.44
CA GLY A 148 -1.85 -11.07 -11.56
C GLY A 148 -1.82 -12.12 -12.69
N ILE A 149 -3.00 -12.43 -13.21
CA ILE A 149 -3.18 -13.23 -14.44
C ILE A 149 -3.93 -12.47 -15.54
N GLY A 150 -4.15 -11.16 -15.34
CA GLY A 150 -4.95 -10.34 -16.25
C GLY A 150 -4.34 -10.29 -17.66
N SER A 151 -5.21 -10.26 -18.67
CA SER A 151 -4.83 -10.25 -20.09
C SER A 151 -5.42 -9.06 -20.88
N GLY A 152 -5.85 -8.01 -20.18
CA GLY A 152 -6.29 -6.73 -20.72
C GLY A 152 -5.13 -5.80 -21.08
N ALA A 153 -5.47 -4.56 -21.47
CA ALA A 153 -4.49 -3.58 -21.96
C ALA A 153 -3.84 -2.72 -20.85
N ARG A 154 -4.29 -2.90 -19.61
CA ARG A 154 -3.83 -2.32 -18.34
C ARG A 154 -3.82 -3.44 -17.29
N THR A 155 -3.11 -4.51 -17.59
CA THR A 155 -3.12 -5.68 -16.72
C THR A 155 -1.78 -6.37 -16.86
N GLY A 156 -1.19 -6.74 -15.75
CA GLY A 156 0.02 -7.54 -15.72
C GLY A 156 1.32 -6.77 -15.65
N GLU A 157 1.26 -5.44 -15.67
CA GLU A 157 2.28 -4.59 -15.10
C GLU A 157 2.25 -4.57 -13.57
N LEU A 158 3.40 -4.29 -12.94
CA LEU A 158 3.46 -4.15 -11.49
C LEU A 158 3.19 -2.71 -11.03
N ILE A 159 3.51 -1.73 -11.87
CA ILE A 159 3.24 -0.33 -11.58
C ILE A 159 2.52 0.29 -12.77
N HIS A 160 1.34 0.81 -12.53
CA HIS A 160 0.63 1.66 -13.47
C HIS A 160 0.94 3.13 -13.14
N VAL A 161 1.46 3.88 -14.11
CA VAL A 161 1.81 5.30 -13.97
C VAL A 161 0.87 6.10 -14.85
N ASN A 162 -0.02 6.88 -14.23
CA ASN A 162 -1.16 7.49 -14.90
C ASN A 162 -1.33 8.99 -14.56
N ASP A 163 -2.23 9.68 -15.25
CA ASP A 163 -2.75 11.03 -14.98
C ASP A 163 -1.70 12.12 -14.74
N GLY A 164 -0.57 12.03 -15.45
CA GLY A 164 0.53 12.98 -15.34
C GLY A 164 1.15 13.06 -13.94
N THR A 165 1.14 11.96 -13.20
CA THR A 165 1.78 11.90 -11.88
C THR A 165 3.28 12.13 -11.92
N GLY A 166 3.82 12.77 -10.90
CA GLY A 166 5.26 12.81 -10.63
C GLY A 166 5.69 11.68 -9.70
N GLY A 167 6.95 11.71 -9.25
CA GLY A 167 7.37 10.78 -8.20
C GLY A 167 8.87 10.55 -8.11
N LYS A 168 9.28 9.80 -7.08
CA LYS A 168 10.67 9.34 -6.90
C LYS A 168 10.68 7.87 -6.49
N PHE A 169 11.24 7.03 -7.34
CA PHE A 169 11.28 5.59 -7.14
C PHE A 169 12.71 5.07 -7.21
N GLY A 170 13.27 4.65 -6.06
CA GLY A 170 14.66 4.18 -5.95
C GLY A 170 14.83 2.96 -5.05
N ASN A 171 15.91 2.20 -5.25
CA ASN A 171 16.14 0.92 -4.56
C ASN A 171 14.96 -0.09 -4.64
N GLY A 172 14.18 -0.04 -5.72
CA GLY A 172 13.03 -0.91 -5.96
C GLY A 172 13.39 -2.28 -6.56
N ILE A 173 12.52 -3.26 -6.32
CA ILE A 173 12.51 -4.58 -6.96
C ILE A 173 11.10 -4.85 -7.48
N LEU A 174 10.98 -5.09 -8.78
CA LEU A 174 9.77 -5.54 -9.46
C LEU A 174 10.05 -6.96 -9.94
N ALA A 175 9.33 -7.95 -9.42
CA ALA A 175 9.60 -9.34 -9.70
C ALA A 175 8.35 -10.09 -10.17
N TYR A 176 8.57 -10.99 -11.12
CA TYR A 176 7.55 -11.84 -11.72
C TYR A 176 6.36 -11.13 -12.40
N PRO A 177 6.50 -9.92 -12.99
CA PRO A 177 5.39 -9.31 -13.73
C PRO A 177 4.85 -10.26 -14.80
N HIS A 178 3.53 -10.28 -14.98
CA HIS A 178 2.92 -11.07 -16.05
C HIS A 178 3.28 -10.53 -17.44
N LEU A 179 3.25 -9.20 -17.59
CA LEU A 179 3.62 -8.51 -18.83
C LEU A 179 4.82 -7.57 -18.64
N ASN A 180 4.65 -6.49 -17.87
CA ASN A 180 5.63 -5.40 -17.83
C ASN A 180 6.07 -5.03 -16.42
N GLY A 181 7.23 -4.38 -16.30
CA GLY A 181 7.57 -3.73 -15.02
C GLY A 181 6.61 -2.58 -14.74
N LEU A 182 6.64 -1.58 -15.63
CA LEU A 182 5.79 -0.39 -15.55
C LEU A 182 4.99 -0.23 -16.85
N LEU A 183 3.74 0.20 -16.73
CA LEU A 183 2.95 0.76 -17.82
C LEU A 183 2.79 2.26 -17.59
N PHE A 184 3.08 3.06 -18.62
CA PHE A 184 2.77 4.49 -18.63
C PHE A 184 1.51 4.74 -19.45
N GLU A 185 0.61 5.54 -18.89
CA GLU A 185 -0.59 6.06 -19.54
C GLU A 185 -0.73 7.56 -19.23
N ASP A 186 -1.41 8.28 -20.12
CA ASP A 186 -1.88 9.64 -19.88
C ASP A 186 -0.86 10.61 -19.26
N CYS A 187 0.35 10.61 -19.83
CA CYS A 187 1.43 11.47 -19.38
C CYS A 187 1.12 12.96 -19.57
N GLY A 188 1.38 13.77 -18.54
CA GLY A 188 1.35 15.23 -18.63
C GLY A 188 2.41 15.80 -19.57
N SER A 189 2.02 16.76 -20.41
CA SER A 189 2.91 17.35 -21.43
C SER A 189 4.02 18.23 -20.86
N THR A 190 3.86 18.69 -19.62
CA THR A 190 4.83 19.53 -18.92
C THR A 190 5.80 18.72 -18.05
N LEU A 191 5.47 17.47 -17.70
CA LEU A 191 6.24 16.67 -16.77
C LEU A 191 7.55 16.18 -17.41
N SER A 192 8.65 16.22 -16.66
CA SER A 192 9.91 15.61 -17.09
C SER A 192 10.05 14.18 -16.56
N TYR A 193 10.30 13.22 -17.46
CA TYR A 193 10.64 11.85 -17.09
C TYR A 193 12.17 11.75 -17.03
N THR A 194 12.74 11.33 -15.89
CA THR A 194 14.20 11.23 -15.72
C THR A 194 14.67 10.00 -14.94
N GLN A 195 15.85 9.48 -15.26
CA GLN A 195 16.58 8.50 -14.43
C GLN A 195 17.78 9.10 -13.68
N THR A 196 17.97 10.42 -13.76
CA THR A 196 18.90 11.18 -12.93
C THR A 196 18.11 11.99 -11.92
N LEU A 197 18.29 11.71 -10.63
CA LEU A 197 17.56 12.38 -9.55
C LEU A 197 17.81 13.88 -9.61
N PRO A 198 16.77 14.72 -9.83
CA PRO A 198 16.95 16.17 -9.81
C PRO A 198 17.35 16.65 -8.42
N ALA A 199 18.12 17.74 -8.38
CA ALA A 199 18.49 18.40 -7.14
C ALA A 199 17.22 18.84 -6.37
N GLY A 200 17.29 18.84 -5.03
CA GLY A 200 16.15 19.19 -4.17
C GLY A 200 15.57 20.59 -4.37
N SER A 201 16.26 21.49 -5.09
CA SER A 201 15.75 22.81 -5.47
C SER A 201 14.80 22.81 -6.67
N VAL A 202 14.64 21.68 -7.37
CA VAL A 202 13.73 21.55 -8.51
C VAL A 202 12.30 21.33 -8.01
N SER A 203 11.36 22.09 -8.59
CA SER A 203 9.93 21.99 -8.30
C SER A 203 9.40 20.58 -8.61
N ILE A 204 8.63 20.02 -7.66
CA ILE A 204 7.95 18.74 -7.83
C ILE A 204 6.55 18.88 -8.46
N SER A 205 6.00 20.11 -8.55
CA SER A 205 4.62 20.33 -8.95
C SER A 205 4.45 21.09 -10.27
N ASN A 206 5.42 21.88 -10.70
CA ASN A 206 5.38 22.59 -11.98
C ASN A 206 6.79 23.04 -12.43
N PRO A 207 7.34 22.52 -13.55
CA PRO A 207 6.77 21.48 -14.41
C PRO A 207 6.64 20.10 -13.73
N GLY A 208 7.40 19.86 -12.64
CA GLY A 208 7.45 18.57 -11.95
C GLY A 208 8.35 17.56 -12.66
N TYR A 209 8.51 16.38 -12.04
CA TYR A 209 9.22 15.26 -12.64
C TYR A 209 8.72 13.91 -12.16
N PHE A 210 8.93 12.89 -12.98
CA PHE A 210 8.87 11.49 -12.58
C PHE A 210 10.30 10.94 -12.62
N TYR A 211 10.84 10.60 -11.44
CA TYR A 211 12.15 9.98 -11.30
C TYR A 211 12.02 8.49 -11.03
N PHE A 212 12.62 7.68 -11.91
CA PHE A 212 12.78 6.24 -11.69
C PHE A 212 14.26 5.88 -11.80
N SER A 213 14.83 5.27 -10.76
CA SER A 213 16.25 4.93 -10.76
C SER A 213 16.57 3.80 -11.74
N ALA A 214 17.60 4.00 -12.57
CA ALA A 214 18.21 2.92 -13.37
C ALA A 214 18.73 1.75 -12.51
N ASN A 215 18.98 2.01 -11.22
CA ASN A 215 19.46 0.99 -10.29
C ASN A 215 18.34 0.06 -9.80
N ASN A 216 17.07 0.39 -10.01
CA ASN A 216 15.97 -0.52 -9.68
C ASN A 216 16.12 -1.85 -10.43
N ILE A 217 15.61 -2.94 -9.85
CA ILE A 217 15.63 -4.26 -10.49
C ILE A 217 14.23 -4.52 -11.04
N ILE A 218 14.16 -4.92 -12.31
CA ILE A 218 12.92 -5.37 -12.95
C ILE A 218 13.20 -6.74 -13.57
N ASP A 219 12.62 -7.78 -12.99
CA ASP A 219 12.80 -9.18 -13.37
C ASP A 219 11.79 -9.59 -14.45
N THR A 220 11.95 -9.01 -15.64
CA THR A 220 11.19 -9.34 -16.84
C THR A 220 11.97 -10.28 -17.76
N LEU A 221 11.29 -10.90 -18.71
CA LEU A 221 11.93 -11.76 -19.73
C LEU A 221 12.83 -10.97 -20.69
N THR A 222 12.48 -9.72 -20.98
CA THR A 222 13.21 -8.86 -21.91
C THR A 222 13.34 -7.44 -21.37
N THR A 223 14.33 -6.69 -21.86
CA THR A 223 14.47 -5.25 -21.57
C THR A 223 13.27 -4.45 -22.06
N ALA A 224 12.67 -4.82 -23.19
CA ALA A 224 11.50 -4.13 -23.75
C ALA A 224 10.26 -4.26 -22.85
N SER A 225 10.17 -5.33 -22.07
CA SER A 225 9.10 -5.54 -21.08
C SER A 225 9.30 -4.74 -19.79
N GLN A 226 10.42 -4.02 -19.59
CA GLN A 226 10.62 -3.26 -18.35
C GLN A 226 9.69 -2.04 -18.27
N PHE A 227 9.48 -1.37 -19.41
CA PHE A 227 8.70 -0.15 -19.51
C PHE A 227 7.82 -0.22 -20.77
N ALA A 228 6.51 -0.18 -20.59
CA ALA A 228 5.55 -0.15 -21.67
C ALA A 228 4.80 1.19 -21.71
N LEU A 229 4.22 1.48 -22.87
CA LEU A 229 3.34 2.61 -23.09
C LEU A 229 1.99 2.09 -23.55
N HIS A 230 0.91 2.52 -22.90
CA HIS A 230 -0.43 2.22 -23.37
C HIS A 230 -0.69 2.96 -24.69
N THR A 231 -1.00 2.23 -25.76
CA THR A 231 -1.10 2.82 -27.10
C THR A 231 -2.39 3.63 -27.27
N GLY A 232 -2.27 4.87 -27.75
CA GLY A 232 -3.40 5.62 -28.31
C GLY A 232 -3.81 6.90 -27.58
N THR A 233 -3.20 7.26 -26.45
CA THR A 233 -3.66 8.42 -25.65
C THR A 233 -2.65 9.55 -25.44
N THR A 234 -1.32 9.36 -25.43
CA THR A 234 -0.40 10.52 -25.24
C THR A 234 0.96 10.43 -25.93
N THR A 235 1.33 11.49 -26.66
CA THR A 235 2.67 11.68 -27.26
C THR A 235 3.73 12.19 -26.25
N ALA A 236 3.31 12.50 -25.02
CA ALA A 236 4.18 13.04 -23.96
C ALA A 236 4.93 11.97 -23.17
N CYS A 237 4.47 10.71 -23.19
CA CYS A 237 5.19 9.60 -22.57
C CYS A 237 6.46 9.28 -23.38
N THR A 238 7.60 9.77 -22.89
CA THR A 238 8.94 9.47 -23.45
C THR A 238 9.75 8.34 -22.79
N PRO A 239 9.34 7.70 -21.66
CA PRO A 239 10.19 6.69 -21.00
C PRO A 239 10.24 5.35 -21.73
N ALA A 240 9.17 4.95 -22.44
CA ALA A 240 9.16 3.73 -23.25
C ALA A 240 10.29 3.77 -24.30
N ASP A 241 10.98 2.64 -24.50
CA ASP A 241 12.14 2.43 -25.38
C ASP A 241 13.45 3.17 -25.06
N SER A 242 13.45 4.17 -24.17
CA SER A 242 14.67 4.93 -23.81
C SER A 242 15.23 4.57 -22.44
N TRP A 243 14.41 3.97 -21.57
CA TRP A 243 14.78 3.64 -20.21
C TRP A 243 15.23 2.20 -20.03
N THR A 244 16.07 1.98 -19.02
CA THR A 244 16.58 0.67 -18.64
C THR A 244 16.64 0.59 -17.13
N ALA A 245 16.21 -0.53 -16.57
CA ALA A 245 16.49 -0.91 -15.20
C ALA A 245 17.47 -2.10 -15.19
N VAL A 246 17.98 -2.48 -14.02
CA VAL A 246 18.73 -3.73 -13.88
C VAL A 246 17.81 -4.90 -14.25
N LEU A 247 18.10 -5.57 -15.36
CA LEU A 247 17.32 -6.71 -15.85
C LEU A 247 17.71 -7.99 -15.11
N GLY A 248 16.69 -8.73 -14.66
CA GLY A 248 16.81 -10.11 -14.20
C GLY A 248 16.61 -10.30 -12.70
N ALA A 249 16.79 -11.54 -12.26
CA ALA A 249 16.38 -11.98 -10.94
C ALA A 249 17.04 -11.18 -9.80
N PRO A 250 16.27 -10.72 -8.79
CA PRO A 250 16.82 -9.97 -7.66
C PRO A 250 17.68 -10.82 -6.72
N GLY A 251 17.53 -12.15 -6.79
CA GLY A 251 18.22 -13.11 -5.93
C GLY A 251 17.55 -13.27 -4.58
N PHE A 252 16.22 -13.40 -4.56
CA PHE A 252 15.47 -13.82 -3.37
C PHE A 252 15.92 -15.19 -2.86
N VAL A 253 15.75 -15.44 -1.56
CA VAL A 253 16.06 -16.74 -0.96
C VAL A 253 15.14 -17.84 -1.50
N ALA A 254 13.83 -17.59 -1.56
CA ALA A 254 12.86 -18.54 -2.11
C ALA A 254 11.55 -17.83 -2.47
N VAL A 255 11.37 -17.48 -3.74
CA VAL A 255 10.10 -16.97 -4.26
C VAL A 255 9.82 -17.68 -5.58
N ALA A 256 8.61 -18.19 -5.74
CA ALA A 256 8.13 -18.80 -6.98
C ALA A 256 6.76 -18.20 -7.37
N THR A 257 6.40 -18.29 -8.64
CA THR A 257 5.08 -17.83 -9.12
C THR A 257 3.91 -18.56 -8.46
N THR A 258 4.11 -19.78 -7.94
CA THR A 258 3.11 -20.49 -7.15
C THR A 258 2.80 -19.80 -5.82
N ASP A 259 3.69 -18.94 -5.31
CA ASP A 259 3.45 -18.17 -4.09
C ASP A 259 2.42 -17.05 -4.30
N LEU A 260 2.10 -16.68 -5.56
CA LEU A 260 0.98 -15.77 -5.86
C LEU A 260 -0.37 -16.38 -5.43
N ALA A 261 -0.46 -17.71 -5.35
CA ALA A 261 -1.59 -18.42 -4.76
C ALA A 261 -1.42 -18.57 -3.23
N GLU A 262 -1.36 -17.44 -2.52
CA GLU A 262 -1.37 -17.35 -1.05
C GLU A 262 -0.12 -17.88 -0.32
N GLY A 263 1.05 -17.76 -0.96
CA GLY A 263 2.34 -18.13 -0.39
C GLY A 263 2.52 -19.63 -0.10
N SER A 264 3.70 -19.96 0.42
CA SER A 264 4.07 -21.34 0.78
C SER A 264 4.89 -21.35 2.06
N ALA A 265 4.97 -22.51 2.73
CA ALA A 265 5.79 -22.63 3.94
C ALA A 265 7.29 -22.33 3.71
N THR A 266 7.73 -22.33 2.45
CA THR A 266 9.10 -22.01 2.02
C THR A 266 9.27 -20.59 1.50
N PHE A 267 8.18 -19.85 1.25
CA PHE A 267 8.23 -18.49 0.72
C PHE A 267 9.13 -17.59 1.57
N ASN A 268 10.10 -16.95 0.93
CA ASN A 268 11.11 -16.12 1.55
C ASN A 268 11.58 -15.02 0.59
N PRO A 269 11.00 -13.82 0.69
CA PRO A 269 11.33 -12.70 -0.18
C PRO A 269 12.58 -11.93 0.27
N LEU A 270 13.30 -12.39 1.31
CA LEU A 270 14.57 -11.78 1.68
C LEU A 270 15.57 -11.89 0.54
N PRO A 271 16.40 -10.86 0.30
CA PRO A 271 17.47 -10.96 -0.67
C PRO A 271 18.59 -11.84 -0.13
N SER A 272 19.25 -12.59 -1.02
CA SER A 272 20.47 -13.33 -0.70
C SER A 272 21.70 -12.43 -0.78
N SER A 273 22.75 -12.75 -0.01
CA SER A 273 23.99 -11.96 0.02
C SER A 273 24.71 -11.89 -1.33
N THR A 274 24.49 -12.88 -2.19
CA THR A 274 25.04 -12.97 -3.54
C THR A 274 24.08 -12.47 -4.63
N GLY A 275 22.83 -12.16 -4.27
CA GLY A 275 21.80 -11.70 -5.21
C GLY A 275 22.06 -10.29 -5.74
N ALA A 276 21.47 -9.96 -6.89
CA ALA A 276 21.59 -8.64 -7.51
C ALA A 276 21.10 -7.51 -6.59
N ALA A 277 20.09 -7.79 -5.75
CA ALA A 277 19.58 -6.85 -4.75
C ALA A 277 20.68 -6.41 -3.76
N CYS A 278 21.53 -7.33 -3.30
CA CYS A 278 22.59 -7.06 -2.31
C CYS A 278 23.95 -6.73 -2.94
N THR A 279 24.22 -7.12 -4.17
CA THR A 279 25.53 -6.90 -4.83
C THR A 279 25.55 -5.69 -5.76
N GLY A 280 24.41 -5.29 -6.34
CA GLY A 280 24.31 -4.13 -7.23
C GLY A 280 24.46 -2.79 -6.52
N THR A 281 24.53 -1.70 -7.29
CA THR A 281 24.58 -0.31 -6.80
C THR A 281 23.27 0.08 -6.12
N LYS A 282 23.30 0.70 -4.92
CA LYS A 282 22.11 1.20 -4.21
C LYS A 282 22.07 2.72 -4.35
N ASP A 283 20.89 3.25 -4.53
CA ASP A 283 20.65 4.69 -4.48
C ASP A 283 20.87 5.20 -3.05
N ALA A 284 21.55 6.33 -2.93
CA ALA A 284 21.63 7.07 -1.68
C ALA A 284 20.24 7.63 -1.30
N PRO A 285 20.00 7.96 -0.02
CA PRO A 285 18.82 8.72 0.38
C PRO A 285 18.61 9.94 -0.53
N PRO A 286 17.41 10.13 -1.11
CA PRO A 286 17.18 11.13 -2.13
C PRO A 286 17.45 12.53 -1.57
N ASN A 287 18.37 13.26 -2.18
CA ASN A 287 18.76 14.61 -1.75
C ASN A 287 19.21 14.71 -0.28
N GLY A 288 19.70 13.62 0.32
CA GLY A 288 20.12 13.59 1.73
C GLY A 288 18.96 13.67 2.73
N ASP A 289 17.74 13.38 2.29
CA ASP A 289 16.54 13.42 3.12
C ASP A 289 16.59 12.39 4.27
N ALA A 290 16.54 12.89 5.51
CA ALA A 290 16.71 12.10 6.73
C ALA A 290 15.57 11.11 7.01
N PHE A 291 14.44 11.21 6.30
CA PHE A 291 13.40 10.19 6.38
C PHE A 291 13.91 8.83 5.90
N PHE A 292 14.72 8.81 4.83
CA PHE A 292 15.20 7.58 4.22
C PHE A 292 16.50 7.11 4.85
N THR A 293 16.55 5.85 5.25
CA THR A 293 17.78 5.20 5.72
C THR A 293 18.53 4.55 4.55
N SER A 294 19.86 4.52 4.61
CA SER A 294 20.66 3.74 3.66
C SER A 294 20.44 2.24 3.87
N VAL A 295 20.47 1.48 2.78
CA VAL A 295 20.22 0.03 2.78
C VAL A 295 21.43 -0.75 2.29
N SER A 296 21.59 -1.99 2.75
CA SER A 296 22.63 -2.91 2.28
C SER A 296 22.17 -3.74 1.08
N CYS A 297 20.86 -3.87 0.90
CA CYS A 297 20.21 -4.53 -0.24
C CYS A 297 19.03 -3.67 -0.72
N LYS A 298 18.74 -3.70 -2.03
CA LYS A 298 17.51 -3.11 -2.59
C LYS A 298 16.29 -3.91 -2.14
N GLY A 299 15.12 -3.29 -2.28
CA GLY A 299 13.84 -3.90 -1.95
C GLY A 299 13.32 -3.53 -0.57
N ALA A 300 12.17 -4.10 -0.23
CA ALA A 300 11.50 -3.88 1.05
C ALA A 300 12.28 -4.41 2.26
N PHE A 301 13.24 -5.31 2.03
CA PHE A 301 14.04 -5.94 3.08
C PHE A 301 15.48 -5.45 2.95
N GLY A 302 15.88 -4.50 3.80
CA GLY A 302 17.11 -3.71 3.60
C GLY A 302 18.41 -4.49 3.79
N SER A 303 18.32 -5.76 4.21
CA SER A 303 19.44 -6.69 4.36
C SER A 303 18.97 -8.15 4.25
N THR A 304 19.90 -9.09 4.23
CA THR A 304 19.62 -10.54 4.16
C THR A 304 18.97 -11.11 5.44
N THR A 305 18.85 -10.32 6.50
CA THR A 305 18.29 -10.72 7.80
C THR A 305 17.11 -9.86 8.25
N ASP A 306 16.73 -8.87 7.45
CA ASP A 306 15.72 -7.86 7.81
C ASP A 306 14.30 -8.35 7.50
N ASN A 307 13.88 -9.44 8.13
CA ASN A 307 12.54 -10.00 7.92
C ASN A 307 11.51 -9.36 8.84
N TRP A 308 11.17 -8.09 8.58
CA TRP A 308 10.20 -7.35 9.39
C TRP A 308 8.77 -7.90 9.27
N LEU A 309 8.43 -8.65 8.22
CA LEU A 309 7.16 -9.39 8.13
C LEU A 309 7.07 -10.50 9.20
N ALA A 310 8.19 -11.03 9.66
CA ALA A 310 8.19 -12.12 10.63
C ALA A 310 7.56 -11.68 11.96
N GLY A 311 6.71 -12.56 12.49
CA GLY A 311 6.09 -12.38 13.81
C GLY A 311 4.79 -11.60 13.76
N TYR A 312 4.45 -10.96 12.63
CA TYR A 312 3.23 -10.20 12.55
C TYR A 312 2.49 -10.26 11.20
N SER A 313 3.11 -10.55 10.06
CA SER A 313 2.35 -10.62 8.81
C SER A 313 1.32 -11.76 8.80
N TRP A 314 0.32 -11.67 7.92
CA TRP A 314 -0.59 -12.77 7.65
C TRP A 314 0.20 -14.01 7.24
N LEU A 315 1.16 -13.88 6.32
CA LEU A 315 2.04 -14.97 5.87
C LEU A 315 2.78 -15.64 7.04
N ALA A 316 3.30 -14.86 8.00
CA ALA A 316 3.97 -15.42 9.16
C ALA A 316 3.01 -16.18 10.06
N CYS A 317 1.80 -15.65 10.26
CA CYS A 317 0.82 -16.19 11.21
C CYS A 317 0.03 -17.38 10.65
N SER A 318 -0.20 -17.43 9.33
CA SER A 318 -0.80 -18.57 8.61
C SER A 318 0.23 -19.65 8.27
N GLY A 319 1.51 -19.40 8.53
CA GLY A 319 2.60 -20.31 8.24
C GLY A 319 2.93 -20.43 6.75
N LYS A 320 2.59 -19.42 5.95
CA LYS A 320 2.86 -19.30 4.51
C LYS A 320 4.14 -18.53 4.20
N MET A 321 5.12 -18.57 5.10
CA MET A 321 6.49 -18.11 4.84
C MET A 321 7.52 -18.83 5.71
N ALA A 322 8.76 -18.87 5.22
CA ALA A 322 9.93 -19.26 5.98
C ALA A 322 10.25 -18.22 7.06
N GLY A 323 10.89 -18.66 8.15
CA GLY A 323 11.21 -17.77 9.28
C GLY A 323 9.98 -17.26 10.03
N ARG A 324 8.82 -17.91 9.89
CA ARG A 324 7.59 -17.63 10.64
C ARG A 324 7.82 -17.72 12.15
N THR A 325 7.47 -16.66 12.88
CA THR A 325 7.68 -16.53 14.34
C THR A 325 6.44 -16.03 15.11
N CYS A 326 5.23 -16.05 14.53
CA CYS A 326 3.98 -15.60 15.18
C CYS A 326 3.65 -16.42 16.44
N THR A 327 4.37 -16.15 17.52
CA THR A 327 4.27 -16.83 18.80
C THR A 327 3.34 -15.98 19.67
N GLY A 328 2.22 -16.55 20.11
CA GLY A 328 1.22 -15.83 20.91
C GLY A 328 0.13 -15.11 20.11
N ILE A 329 0.18 -15.19 18.78
CA ILE A 329 -0.93 -14.79 17.90
C ILE A 329 -1.63 -16.08 17.47
N ALA A 330 -2.96 -16.14 17.61
CA ALA A 330 -3.72 -17.28 17.13
C ALA A 330 -3.49 -17.45 15.62
N ALA A 331 -3.21 -18.68 15.18
CA ALA A 331 -2.96 -18.99 13.76
C ALA A 331 -4.16 -18.67 12.85
N SER A 332 -5.34 -18.48 13.43
CA SER A 332 -6.55 -18.01 12.75
C SER A 332 -7.31 -17.06 13.71
N PRO A 333 -6.96 -15.76 13.74
CA PRO A 333 -7.66 -14.80 14.60
C PRO A 333 -9.11 -14.55 14.14
N PHE A 334 -9.48 -15.06 12.96
CA PHE A 334 -10.77 -14.90 12.28
C PHE A 334 -11.96 -15.56 12.99
N ALA A 335 -11.75 -16.38 14.03
CA ALA A 335 -12.82 -17.26 14.52
C ALA A 335 -12.95 -17.39 16.05
N THR A 336 -12.22 -16.60 16.84
CA THR A 336 -12.34 -16.72 18.31
C THR A 336 -12.50 -15.35 18.96
N LEU A 337 -13.77 -14.94 19.03
CA LEU A 337 -14.17 -13.87 19.94
C LEU A 337 -13.76 -14.23 21.37
N LEU A 338 -13.28 -13.23 22.10
CA LEU A 338 -13.11 -13.32 23.55
C LEU A 338 -14.48 -13.53 24.20
N SER A 339 -14.49 -14.02 25.44
CA SER A 339 -15.73 -14.18 26.21
C SER A 339 -16.46 -12.85 26.45
N ASN A 340 -15.76 -11.73 26.34
CA ASN A 340 -16.32 -10.39 26.43
C ASN A 340 -16.36 -9.75 25.04
N VAL A 341 -17.56 -9.46 24.55
CA VAL A 341 -17.82 -8.91 23.21
C VAL A 341 -18.71 -7.69 23.32
N THR A 342 -18.38 -6.62 22.59
CA THR A 342 -19.22 -5.42 22.51
C THR A 342 -19.22 -4.81 21.11
N LEU A 343 -20.29 -4.12 20.75
CA LEU A 343 -20.31 -3.25 19.58
C LEU A 343 -19.45 -2.01 19.84
N LEU A 344 -18.76 -1.53 18.80
CA LEU A 344 -18.20 -0.18 18.82
C LEU A 344 -19.34 0.85 18.80
N SER A 345 -19.12 1.98 19.48
CA SER A 345 -20.02 3.12 19.40
C SER A 345 -20.00 3.69 17.99
N ASN A 346 -21.13 4.18 17.49
CA ASN A 346 -21.19 4.85 16.18
C ASN A 346 -20.33 6.14 16.12
N THR A 347 -20.06 6.77 17.26
CA THR A 347 -19.29 8.00 17.35
C THR A 347 -18.41 8.04 18.60
N TYR A 348 -17.17 8.54 18.43
CA TYR A 348 -16.25 8.90 19.51
C TYR A 348 -15.96 10.41 19.48
N ALA A 349 -16.80 11.17 20.19
CA ALA A 349 -16.71 12.64 20.28
C ALA A 349 -15.93 13.17 21.50
N SER A 350 -15.49 12.26 22.38
CA SER A 350 -14.59 12.55 23.50
C SER A 350 -13.46 11.53 23.52
N ASN A 351 -12.34 11.91 24.14
CA ASN A 351 -11.18 11.03 24.26
C ASN A 351 -11.58 9.71 24.93
N THR A 352 -11.39 8.60 24.21
CA THR A 352 -11.85 7.28 24.62
C THR A 352 -10.74 6.27 24.44
N VAL A 353 -10.59 5.37 25.42
CA VAL A 353 -9.67 4.23 25.37
C VAL A 353 -10.50 2.96 25.36
N LEU A 354 -10.29 2.10 24.36
CA LEU A 354 -10.91 0.77 24.33
C LEU A 354 -10.28 -0.15 25.38
N GLY A 355 -10.98 -1.20 25.77
CA GLY A 355 -10.49 -2.24 26.68
C GLY A 355 -9.77 -3.35 25.91
N ALA A 356 -8.53 -3.67 26.29
CA ALA A 356 -7.69 -4.64 25.59
C ALA A 356 -8.21 -6.10 25.65
N SER A 357 -9.08 -6.43 26.61
CA SER A 357 -9.63 -7.78 26.82
C SER A 357 -11.06 -7.94 26.27
N ILE A 358 -11.41 -7.17 25.25
CA ILE A 358 -12.73 -7.13 24.63
C ILE A 358 -12.58 -7.36 23.13
N SER A 359 -13.39 -8.27 22.58
CA SER A 359 -13.59 -8.34 21.14
C SER A 359 -14.63 -7.30 20.73
N TYR A 360 -14.27 -6.45 19.79
CA TYR A 360 -15.12 -5.36 19.34
C TYR A 360 -15.79 -5.72 18.02
N ILE A 361 -17.08 -5.42 17.88
CA ILE A 361 -17.82 -5.60 16.62
C ILE A 361 -18.01 -4.24 15.95
N LEU A 362 -17.52 -4.13 14.71
CA LEU A 362 -17.71 -3.00 13.81
C LEU A 362 -18.89 -3.33 12.87
N ALA A 363 -20.08 -2.81 13.20
CA ALA A 363 -21.33 -3.12 12.49
C ALA A 363 -21.78 -2.02 11.51
N SER A 364 -21.14 -0.87 11.54
CA SER A 364 -21.51 0.34 10.80
C SER A 364 -20.27 1.24 10.60
N GLN A 365 -20.45 2.35 9.88
CA GLN A 365 -19.45 3.41 9.87
C GLN A 365 -19.38 4.08 11.26
N VAL A 366 -18.19 4.05 11.86
CA VAL A 366 -17.87 4.62 13.17
C VAL A 366 -17.04 5.87 12.98
N PHE A 367 -17.46 7.00 13.54
CA PHE A 367 -16.79 8.28 13.35
C PHE A 367 -16.02 8.73 14.59
N VAL A 368 -14.72 9.00 14.42
CA VAL A 368 -13.82 9.48 15.48
C VAL A 368 -13.53 10.96 15.25
N SER A 369 -14.09 11.84 16.08
CA SER A 369 -13.90 13.30 16.01
C SER A 369 -13.10 13.89 17.17
N ALA A 370 -12.76 13.06 18.15
CA ALA A 370 -11.78 13.33 19.21
C ALA A 370 -10.65 12.28 19.12
N SER A 371 -10.04 11.88 20.24
CA SER A 371 -9.06 10.78 20.23
C SER A 371 -9.71 9.43 20.56
N LEU A 372 -9.48 8.41 19.72
CA LEU A 372 -9.74 7.01 20.04
C LEU A 372 -8.40 6.28 20.23
N THR A 373 -8.20 5.66 21.38
CA THR A 373 -7.04 4.80 21.64
C THR A 373 -7.45 3.33 21.58
N ILE A 374 -6.79 2.56 20.73
CA ILE A 374 -6.96 1.12 20.60
C ILE A 374 -5.72 0.45 21.23
N PRO A 375 -5.87 -0.29 22.34
CA PRO A 375 -4.74 -1.00 22.95
C PRO A 375 -4.12 -2.04 22.04
N ALA A 376 -2.80 -2.26 22.17
CA ALA A 376 -2.09 -3.36 21.52
C ALA A 376 -2.77 -4.71 21.77
N GLY A 377 -2.79 -5.59 20.76
CA GLY A 377 -3.42 -6.91 20.85
C GLY A 377 -4.94 -6.91 20.63
N THR A 378 -5.58 -5.75 20.47
CA THR A 378 -7.03 -5.68 20.25
C THR A 378 -7.41 -6.21 18.87
N THR A 379 -8.46 -7.03 18.81
CA THR A 379 -9.09 -7.45 17.54
C THR A 379 -10.48 -6.83 17.41
N ILE A 380 -10.70 -6.16 16.28
CA ILE A 380 -11.98 -5.57 15.87
C ILE A 380 -12.51 -6.39 14.70
N PHE A 381 -13.74 -6.89 14.84
CA PHE A 381 -14.41 -7.74 13.87
C PHE A 381 -15.50 -6.97 13.12
N ALA A 382 -15.38 -6.83 11.81
CA ALA A 382 -16.40 -6.24 10.96
C ALA A 382 -17.50 -7.26 10.64
N LEU A 383 -18.76 -6.79 10.63
CA LEU A 383 -19.88 -7.59 10.11
C LEU A 383 -19.92 -7.52 8.59
N PRO A 384 -20.26 -8.62 7.89
CA PRO A 384 -20.52 -8.55 6.45
C PRO A 384 -21.78 -7.71 6.20
N VAL A 385 -21.78 -6.95 5.11
CA VAL A 385 -22.97 -6.22 4.64
C VAL A 385 -23.32 -6.64 3.20
N PRO A 386 -24.61 -6.58 2.81
CA PRO A 386 -25.00 -6.75 1.41
C PRO A 386 -24.45 -5.63 0.54
N THR A 387 -24.24 -5.91 -0.75
CA THR A 387 -23.88 -4.91 -1.77
C THR A 387 -24.90 -3.76 -1.77
N GLY A 388 -24.40 -2.52 -1.88
CA GLY A 388 -25.22 -1.30 -1.87
C GLY A 388 -25.65 -0.81 -0.49
N VAL A 389 -25.22 -1.47 0.59
CA VAL A 389 -25.30 -0.96 1.97
C VAL A 389 -23.93 -0.41 2.35
N ALA A 390 -23.90 0.73 3.04
CA ALA A 390 -22.65 1.32 3.54
C ALA A 390 -21.90 0.30 4.41
N ALA A 391 -20.69 -0.07 3.98
CA ALA A 391 -19.91 -1.06 4.71
C ALA A 391 -19.35 -0.50 6.02
N PRO A 392 -19.10 -1.37 7.02
CA PRO A 392 -18.54 -0.93 8.28
C PRO A 392 -17.11 -0.41 8.09
N ALA A 393 -16.83 0.76 8.65
CA ALA A 393 -15.53 1.41 8.56
C ALA A 393 -15.25 2.21 9.83
N LEU A 394 -13.99 2.28 10.27
CA LEU A 394 -13.56 3.19 11.32
C LEU A 394 -12.98 4.46 10.69
N VAL A 395 -13.71 5.57 10.79
CA VAL A 395 -13.40 6.81 10.07
C VAL A 395 -12.92 7.88 11.04
N VAL A 396 -11.64 8.26 10.95
CA VAL A 396 -11.10 9.42 11.65
C VAL A 396 -11.42 10.67 10.84
N VAL A 397 -12.30 11.53 11.36
CA VAL A 397 -12.67 12.77 10.67
C VAL A 397 -11.70 13.91 11.03
N LYS A 398 -11.71 14.99 10.25
CA LYS A 398 -10.91 16.20 10.51
C LYS A 398 -11.01 16.65 11.97
N GLY A 399 -9.86 16.82 12.63
CA GLY A 399 -9.74 17.17 14.05
C GLY A 399 -9.77 15.99 15.02
N GLY A 400 -10.12 14.79 14.55
CA GLY A 400 -9.99 13.53 15.30
C GLY A 400 -8.60 12.91 15.18
N ALA A 401 -8.33 11.93 16.04
CA ALA A 401 -7.09 11.16 16.03
C ALA A 401 -7.31 9.70 16.43
N LEU A 402 -6.57 8.79 15.80
CA LEU A 402 -6.49 7.39 16.17
C LEU A 402 -5.13 7.09 16.78
N VAL A 403 -5.11 6.55 18.00
CA VAL A 403 -3.89 6.09 18.67
C VAL A 403 -3.95 4.56 18.73
N ALA A 404 -3.39 3.92 17.71
CA ALA A 404 -3.34 2.48 17.54
C ALA A 404 -1.87 2.04 17.50
N THR A 405 -1.26 1.87 18.67
CA THR A 405 0.15 1.50 18.81
C THR A 405 0.25 0.05 19.29
N GLY A 406 0.24 -0.87 18.33
CA GLY A 406 0.51 -2.29 18.54
C GLY A 406 2.00 -2.59 18.64
N SER A 407 2.32 -3.89 18.57
CA SER A 407 3.69 -4.40 18.45
C SER A 407 3.69 -5.67 17.59
N ALA A 408 4.85 -6.13 17.15
CA ALA A 408 4.97 -7.38 16.39
C ALA A 408 4.27 -8.57 17.08
N THR A 409 4.42 -8.68 18.41
CA THR A 409 3.80 -9.75 19.22
C THR A 409 2.37 -9.47 19.66
N MET A 410 1.91 -8.22 19.61
CA MET A 410 0.56 -7.80 20.00
C MET A 410 0.05 -6.77 18.98
N PRO A 411 -0.21 -7.18 17.74
CA PRO A 411 -0.76 -6.30 16.72
C PRO A 411 -2.15 -5.82 17.09
N ILE A 412 -2.59 -4.74 16.46
CA ILE A 412 -4.01 -4.41 16.39
C ILE A 412 -4.55 -4.96 15.09
N THR A 413 -5.62 -5.75 15.14
CA THR A 413 -6.15 -6.44 13.96
C THR A 413 -7.59 -6.03 13.71
N PHE A 414 -7.87 -5.54 12.52
CA PHE A 414 -9.21 -5.39 11.97
C PHE A 414 -9.45 -6.53 11.00
N THR A 415 -10.54 -7.27 11.17
CA THR A 415 -10.86 -8.37 10.26
C THR A 415 -12.35 -8.71 10.21
N SER A 416 -12.76 -9.61 9.32
CA SER A 416 -14.14 -10.10 9.25
C SER A 416 -14.50 -10.97 10.47
N VAL A 417 -15.76 -10.92 10.90
CA VAL A 417 -16.32 -11.88 11.86
C VAL A 417 -16.49 -13.29 11.28
N LEU A 418 -16.42 -13.42 9.95
CA LEU A 418 -16.57 -14.69 9.25
C LEU A 418 -15.28 -15.52 9.38
N ALA A 419 -15.46 -16.83 9.51
CA ALA A 419 -14.34 -17.76 9.42
C ALA A 419 -13.72 -17.71 8.02
N GLU A 420 -12.41 -17.90 7.93
CA GLU A 420 -11.66 -17.93 6.67
C GLU A 420 -12.28 -18.91 5.64
N SER A 421 -12.74 -20.09 6.08
CA SER A 421 -13.42 -21.07 5.23
C SER A 421 -14.70 -20.55 4.56
N ALA A 422 -15.35 -19.53 5.14
CA ALA A 422 -16.52 -18.87 4.56
C ALA A 422 -16.13 -17.72 3.60
N LEU A 423 -14.88 -17.26 3.64
CA LEU A 423 -14.33 -16.22 2.78
C LEU A 423 -13.66 -16.83 1.52
N VAL A 424 -12.99 -17.98 1.63
CA VAL A 424 -12.46 -18.71 0.47
C VAL A 424 -13.56 -19.17 -0.50
N SER A 425 -14.78 -19.45 -0.03
CA SER A 425 -15.89 -19.78 -0.94
C SER A 425 -16.36 -18.60 -1.79
N SER A 426 -16.07 -17.36 -1.39
CA SER A 426 -16.30 -16.16 -2.21
C SER A 426 -15.11 -15.81 -3.10
N ALA A 427 -13.87 -16.11 -2.69
CA ALA A 427 -12.67 -15.87 -3.50
C ALA A 427 -12.53 -16.85 -4.70
N THR A 428 -13.16 -18.03 -4.63
CA THR A 428 -13.30 -18.95 -5.79
C THR A 428 -14.61 -18.76 -6.57
N ALA A 429 -15.43 -17.78 -6.21
CA ALA A 429 -16.71 -17.48 -6.83
C ALA A 429 -16.74 -16.05 -7.39
N SER A 430 -15.70 -15.69 -8.14
CA SER A 430 -15.72 -14.62 -9.13
C SER A 430 -15.39 -15.19 -10.51
#